data_AF-A0A432IQW1-F1
#
_entry.id   AF-A0A432IQW1-F1
#
_cell.length_a   1.000
_cell.length_b   1.000
_cell.length_c   1.000
_cell.angle_alpha   90.00
_cell.angle_beta   90.00
_cell.angle_gamma   90.00
#
_symmetry.space_group_name_H-M   'P 1'
#
loop_
_entity.id
_entity.type
_entity.pdbx_description
1 polymer ?
#
loop_
_entity_poly.entity_id
_entity_poly.type
_entity_poly.pdbx_seq_one_letter_code
_entity_poly.pdbx_strand_id
1 'polypeptide(L)'
;MIQSVLDGKDTLGLLPTGGGKSICFQVPALLQEGVCLVISPLIALMKDQVANLKKRGIKAEAVYSGMHYMDIDRILDNCVYGDVKLLYL
;
A
#
# COMPACT_ATOMS: atom_id res chain seq x y z
N MET A 1 -2.58 -16.31 7.27
CA MET A 1 -2.82 -15.33 6.20
C MET A 1 -1.52 -14.85 5.56
N ILE A 2 -0.60 -14.21 6.31
CA ILE A 2 0.66 -13.68 5.76
C ILE A 2 1.45 -14.73 4.98
N GLN A 3 1.70 -15.91 5.57
CA GLN A 3 2.43 -16.99 4.87
C GLN A 3 1.75 -17.42 3.56
N SER A 4 0.41 -17.46 3.53
CA SER A 4 -0.36 -17.80 2.33
C SER A 4 -0.10 -16.80 1.20
N VAL A 5 -0.07 -15.50 1.53
CA VAL A 5 0.24 -14.43 0.57
C VAL A 5 1.71 -14.51 0.12
N LEU A 6 2.64 -14.77 1.04
CA LEU A 6 4.06 -14.95 0.71
C LEU A 6 4.32 -16.17 -0.20
N ASP A 7 3.51 -17.23 -0.05
CA ASP A 7 3.53 -18.40 -0.93
C ASP A 7 2.89 -18.14 -2.31
N GLY A 8 2.45 -16.90 -2.59
CA GLY A 8 1.80 -16.52 -3.85
C GLY A 8 0.37 -17.05 -4.00
N LYS A 9 -0.32 -17.35 -2.90
CA LYS A 9 -1.71 -17.86 -2.92
C LYS A 9 -2.72 -16.74 -2.74
N ASP A 10 -3.76 -16.74 -3.57
CA ASP A 10 -4.93 -15.91 -3.37
C ASP A 10 -5.57 -16.21 -2.00
N THR A 11 -5.75 -15.17 -1.20
CA THR A 11 -6.13 -15.31 0.21
C THR A 11 -7.25 -14.35 0.59
N LEU A 12 -8.39 -14.87 1.03
CA LEU A 12 -9.48 -14.09 1.60
C LEU A 12 -9.30 -13.93 3.13
N GLY A 13 -9.15 -12.68 3.58
CA GLY A 13 -9.06 -12.35 5.01
C GLY A 13 -10.35 -11.77 5.56
N LEU A 14 -11.05 -12.52 6.41
CA LEU A 14 -12.19 -12.01 7.19
C LEU A 14 -11.71 -11.68 8.60
N LEU A 15 -11.55 -10.39 8.89
CA LEU A 15 -11.08 -9.90 10.19
C LEU A 15 -12.00 -8.80 10.72
N PRO A 16 -12.22 -8.71 12.04
CA PRO A 16 -12.96 -7.61 12.66
C PRO A 16 -12.24 -6.27 12.43
N THR A 17 -12.95 -5.15 12.51
CA THR A 17 -12.34 -3.82 12.55
C THR A 17 -11.31 -3.75 13.69
N GLY A 18 -10.19 -3.07 13.47
CA GLY A 18 -9.07 -3.04 14.42
C GLY A 18 -8.24 -4.34 14.52
N GLY A 19 -8.66 -5.45 13.91
CA GLY A 19 -7.97 -6.75 13.97
C GLY A 19 -6.65 -6.85 13.17
N GLY A 20 -5.98 -5.74 12.87
CA GLY A 20 -4.68 -5.76 12.19
C GLY A 20 -4.70 -6.10 10.71
N LYS A 21 -5.85 -5.90 10.01
CA LYS A 21 -6.02 -6.21 8.58
C LYS A 21 -4.88 -5.72 7.69
N SER A 22 -4.41 -4.49 7.92
CA SER A 22 -3.36 -3.90 7.07
C SER A 22 -2.04 -4.65 7.12
N ILE A 23 -1.71 -5.25 8.27
CA ILE A 23 -0.47 -6.03 8.45
C ILE A 23 -0.45 -7.23 7.50
N CYS A 24 -1.62 -7.80 7.18
CA CYS A 24 -1.73 -8.97 6.33
C CYS A 24 -1.25 -8.75 4.90
N PHE A 25 -1.19 -7.50 4.41
CA PHE A 25 -0.60 -7.14 3.11
C PHE A 25 0.67 -6.28 3.25
N GLN A 26 0.80 -5.48 4.31
CA GLN A 26 1.99 -4.65 4.53
C GLN A 26 3.25 -5.48 4.77
N VAL A 27 3.16 -6.56 5.56
CA VAL A 27 4.33 -7.43 5.82
C VAL A 27 4.78 -8.13 4.53
N PRO A 28 3.89 -8.78 3.75
CA PRO A 28 4.26 -9.31 2.43
C PRO A 28 4.86 -8.26 1.50
N ALA A 29 4.28 -7.06 1.42
CA ALA A 29 4.77 -5.97 0.57
C ALA A 29 6.21 -5.55 0.85
N LEU A 30 6.63 -5.62 2.13
CA LEU A 30 8.00 -5.29 2.51
C LEU A 30 9.00 -6.40 2.18
N LEU A 31 8.56 -7.66 2.19
CA LEU A 31 9.39 -8.84 1.98
C LEU A 31 9.53 -9.23 0.51
N GLN A 32 8.55 -8.87 -0.33
CA GLN A 32 8.55 -9.16 -1.76
C GLN A 32 9.20 -8.03 -2.57
N GLU A 33 9.70 -8.39 -3.75
CA GLU A 33 10.15 -7.43 -4.76
C GLU A 33 8.95 -6.77 -5.44
N GLY A 34 9.15 -5.55 -5.95
CA GLY A 34 8.10 -4.75 -6.58
C GLY A 34 7.27 -3.92 -5.60
N VAL A 35 6.11 -3.47 -6.10
CA VAL A 35 5.19 -2.55 -5.41
C VAL A 35 3.89 -3.26 -5.09
N CYS A 36 3.45 -3.19 -3.83
CA CYS A 36 2.13 -3.66 -3.45
C CYS A 36 1.07 -2.61 -3.76
N LEU A 37 0.10 -2.96 -4.59
CA LEU A 37 -1.07 -2.13 -4.87
C LEU A 37 -2.16 -2.37 -3.81
N VAL A 38 -2.59 -1.32 -3.12
CA VAL A 38 -3.63 -1.38 -2.10
C VAL A 38 -4.84 -0.58 -2.57
N ILE A 39 -5.91 -1.27 -2.96
CA ILE A 39 -7.12 -0.63 -3.47
C ILE A 39 -8.05 -0.30 -2.31
N SER A 40 -8.42 0.98 -2.14
CA SER A 40 -9.31 1.44 -1.09
C SER A 40 -10.27 2.53 -1.55
N PRO A 41 -11.58 2.42 -1.27
CA PRO A 41 -12.53 3.46 -1.66
C PRO A 41 -12.44 4.74 -0.81
N LEU A 42 -11.65 4.76 0.27
CA LEU A 42 -11.63 5.85 1.25
C LEU A 42 -10.33 6.64 1.20
N ILE A 43 -10.36 7.78 0.50
CA ILE A 43 -9.20 8.70 0.35
C ILE A 43 -8.61 9.11 1.70
N ALA A 44 -9.45 9.41 2.70
CA ALA A 44 -8.99 9.76 4.04
C ALA A 44 -8.17 8.62 4.67
N LEU A 45 -8.65 7.38 4.56
CA LEU A 45 -7.93 6.20 5.04
C LEU A 45 -6.60 6.02 4.30
N MET A 46 -6.59 6.18 2.98
CA MET A 46 -5.35 6.06 2.18
C MET A 46 -4.29 7.04 2.67
N LYS A 47 -4.66 8.31 2.86
CA LYS A 47 -3.76 9.36 3.39
C LYS A 47 -3.23 9.02 4.77
N ASP A 48 -4.11 8.57 5.67
CA ASP A 48 -3.73 8.18 7.03
C ASP A 48 -2.76 6.98 7.03
N GLN A 49 -3.01 5.98 6.19
CA GLN A 49 -2.12 4.82 6.07
C GLN A 49 -0.74 5.22 5.52
N VAL A 50 -0.69 6.01 4.44
CA VAL A 50 0.57 6.50 3.87
C VAL A 50 1.35 7.33 4.87
N ALA A 51 0.70 8.26 5.58
CA ALA A 51 1.36 9.07 6.60
C ALA A 51 1.95 8.20 7.74
N ASN A 52 1.22 7.18 8.19
CA ASN A 52 1.70 6.25 9.21
C ASN A 52 2.87 5.39 8.73
N LEU A 53 2.86 4.96 7.47
CA LEU A 53 3.96 4.20 6.87
C LEU A 53 5.22 5.07 6.72
N LYS A 54 5.08 6.30 6.20
CA LYS A 54 6.19 7.25 6.07
C LYS A 54 6.82 7.58 7.42
N LYS A 55 6.01 7.75 8.49
CA LYS A 55 6.50 7.94 9.87
C LYS A 55 7.37 6.78 10.38
N ARG A 56 7.17 5.57 9.85
CA ARG A 56 7.97 4.38 10.19
C ARG A 56 9.15 4.15 9.24
N GLY A 57 9.45 5.11 8.37
CA GLY A 57 10.51 4.99 7.36
C GLY A 57 10.14 4.12 6.17
N ILE A 58 8.87 3.74 6.02
CA ILE A 58 8.41 2.92 4.88
C ILE A 58 7.98 3.85 3.75
N LYS A 59 8.59 3.70 2.57
CA LYS A 59 8.21 4.42 1.36
C LYS A 59 6.86 3.91 0.86
N ALA A 60 5.85 4.74 0.96
CA ALA A 60 4.49 4.48 0.50
C ALA A 60 3.91 5.73 -0.14
N GLU A 61 3.07 5.59 -1.16
CA GLU A 61 2.40 6.70 -1.84
C GLU A 61 0.91 6.42 -2.03
N ALA A 62 0.15 7.46 -2.39
CA ALA A 62 -1.27 7.33 -2.72
C ALA A 62 -1.58 8.15 -3.98
N VAL A 63 -2.39 7.57 -4.87
CA VAL A 63 -3.00 8.24 -6.02
C VAL A 63 -4.51 8.16 -5.86
N TYR A 64 -5.21 9.28 -6.01
CA TYR A 64 -6.67 9.33 -5.89
C TYR A 64 -7.26 10.44 -6.76
N SER A 65 -8.58 10.40 -6.96
CA SER A 65 -9.31 11.40 -7.75
C SER A 65 -9.14 12.81 -7.17
N GLY A 66 -8.86 13.79 -8.04
CA GLY A 66 -8.69 15.20 -7.67
C GLY A 66 -7.24 15.63 -7.49
N MET A 67 -6.26 14.75 -7.72
CA MET A 67 -4.84 15.13 -7.82
C MET A 67 -4.53 15.75 -9.19
N HIS A 68 -3.57 16.67 -9.21
CA HIS A 68 -3.07 17.22 -10.46
C HIS A 68 -2.29 16.15 -11.24
N TYR A 69 -2.40 16.14 -12.57
CA TYR A 69 -1.74 15.14 -13.42
C TYR A 69 -0.23 15.04 -13.13
N MET A 70 0.45 16.17 -12.98
CA MET A 70 1.89 16.21 -12.66
C MET A 70 2.24 15.54 -11.31
N ASP A 71 1.34 15.58 -10.31
CA ASP A 71 1.57 14.89 -9.05
C ASP A 71 1.43 13.39 -9.19
N ILE A 72 0.44 12.95 -9.98
CA ILE A 72 0.23 11.53 -10.30
C ILE A 72 1.45 10.99 -11.02
N ASP A 73 1.90 11.68 -12.07
CA ASP A 73 3.05 11.28 -12.89
C ASP A 73 4.31 11.12 -12.03
N ARG A 74 4.63 12.11 -11.19
CA ARG A 74 5.74 12.05 -10.24
C ARG A 74 5.63 10.88 -9.25
N ILE A 75 4.43 10.58 -8.76
CA ILE A 75 4.23 9.45 -7.83
C ILE A 75 4.44 8.13 -8.54
N LEU A 76 3.96 7.99 -9.77
CA LEU A 76 4.16 6.79 -10.57
C LEU A 76 5.65 6.60 -10.90
N ASP A 77 6.37 7.66 -11.26
CA ASP A 77 7.82 7.62 -11.43
C ASP A 77 8.53 7.16 -10.15
N ASN A 78 8.14 7.67 -8.98
CA ASN A 78 8.67 7.18 -7.72
C ASN A 78 8.31 5.70 -7.45
N CYS A 79 7.19 5.20 -7.97
CA CYS A 79 6.86 3.79 -7.86
C CYS A 79 7.71 2.91 -8.77
N VAL A 80 8.05 3.41 -9.96
CA VAL A 80 8.90 2.70 -10.93
C VAL A 80 10.37 2.73 -10.51
N TYR A 81 10.86 3.86 -10.02
CA TYR A 81 12.29 4.10 -9.79
C TYR A 81 12.69 4.28 -8.31
N GLY A 82 11.74 4.54 -7.41
CA GLY A 82 12.00 5.10 -6.08
C GLY A 82 11.92 4.15 -4.88
N ASP A 83 11.97 2.82 -5.07
CA ASP A 83 11.77 1.78 -4.04
C ASP A 83 10.48 1.95 -3.20
N VAL A 84 9.43 2.53 -3.77
CA VAL A 84 8.12 2.57 -3.10
C VAL A 84 7.64 1.14 -2.89
N LYS A 85 7.25 0.80 -1.66
CA LYS A 85 6.78 -0.55 -1.32
C LYS A 85 5.27 -0.68 -1.39
N LEU A 86 4.53 0.41 -1.16
CA LEU A 86 3.07 0.43 -1.17
C LEU A 86 2.55 1.61 -1.96
N LEU A 87 1.64 1.34 -2.90
CA LEU A 87 0.88 2.35 -3.60
C LEU A 87 -0.61 2.15 -3.31
N TYR A 88 -1.22 3.14 -2.66
CA TYR A 88 -2.65 3.17 -2.39
C TYR A 88 -3.38 3.80 -3.59
N LEU A 89 -4.43 3.13 -4.07
CA LEU A 89 -5.29 3.58 -5.18
C LEU A 89 -6.76 3.66 -4.75
#